data_AF-A0A183KX60-F1
#
_entry.id   AF-A0A183KX60-F1
#
_cell.length_a   1.000
_cell.length_b   1.000
_cell.length_c   1.000
_cell.angle_alpha   90.00
_cell.angle_beta   90.00
_cell.angle_gamma   90.00
#
_symmetry.space_group_name_H-M   'P 1'
#
loop_
_entity.id
_entity.type
_entity.pdbx_description
1 polymer ?
#
loop_
_entity_poly.entity_id
_entity_poly.type
_entity_poly.pdbx_seq_one_letter_code
_entity_poly.pdbx_strand_id
1 'polypeptide(L)'
;MSPIGDAFRSRLRMFPSLINCCTIDWFHVWPEDALEMVANKYFEGIEFAENIRESSVTLCKYFHESVRKLAEKFLEVLRRHSYVTPTSYLEMILTFKKLLHQKRTELTTMRNRYLTGLEKLEFAANEVGKMQIELRNLQPLLIETSTETDKLLHKIAQESVEVEAQREIVASDEMIANQSASISKAIKDECESDLAEAMPILNDALSSLDTLKQSDITLVKSMKNPPNVVKLVMEAVCIMLNEKADRKPDGTGRMIEDYWGPSLKLLSDLKFLDRLKNYPIDNISINIMKKIRDNYIPNTDFDPKIVRNASTACEGLCKWIIALDKYDKVAKIVAPKKEKLAIAESELKVQVCYIIVIIIIIIIKLALHNFLCYVTLIHFPILNTLYFKKMSV
;
A
#
# COMPACT_ATOMS: atom_id res chain seq x y z
N MET A 1 81.23 -5.00 -67.57
CA MET A 1 82.19 -3.94 -67.18
C MET A 1 81.62 -2.61 -67.66
N SER A 2 81.81 -1.50 -66.94
CA SER A 2 81.29 -0.21 -67.39
C SER A 2 82.08 0.28 -68.62
N PRO A 3 81.42 0.68 -69.72
CA PRO A 3 82.09 1.28 -70.87
C PRO A 3 82.59 2.71 -70.58
N ILE A 4 82.20 3.28 -69.43
CA ILE A 4 82.57 4.63 -69.00
C ILE A 4 83.95 4.61 -68.32
N GLY A 5 84.87 5.44 -68.83
CA GLY A 5 86.22 5.64 -68.32
C GLY A 5 87.30 4.79 -69.01
N ASP A 6 88.57 5.18 -68.82
CA ASP A 6 89.70 4.57 -69.53
C ASP A 6 90.11 3.19 -69.02
N ALA A 7 89.70 2.84 -67.80
CA ALA A 7 90.07 1.59 -67.14
C ALA A 7 89.58 0.36 -67.93
N PHE A 8 88.38 0.42 -68.52
CA PHE A 8 87.85 -0.68 -69.33
C PHE A 8 88.70 -0.91 -70.58
N ARG A 9 89.03 0.16 -71.30
CA ARG A 9 89.88 0.11 -72.50
C ARG A 9 91.28 -0.42 -72.18
N SER A 10 91.87 0.00 -71.07
CA SER A 10 93.19 -0.47 -70.63
C SER A 10 93.17 -1.97 -70.30
N ARG A 11 92.14 -2.48 -69.62
CA ARG A 11 92.00 -3.92 -69.32
C ARG A 11 91.84 -4.76 -70.59
N LEU A 12 91.05 -4.29 -71.55
CA LEU A 12 90.87 -5.00 -72.83
C LEU A 12 92.18 -5.10 -73.63
N ARG A 13 93.06 -4.10 -73.55
CA ARG A 13 94.40 -4.14 -74.15
C ARG A 13 95.35 -5.08 -73.41
N MET A 14 95.26 -5.14 -72.08
CA MET A 14 96.08 -6.02 -71.25
C MET A 14 95.70 -7.50 -71.39
N PHE A 15 94.42 -7.79 -71.63
CA PHE A 15 93.90 -9.16 -71.70
C PHE A 15 93.07 -9.40 -72.98
N PRO A 16 93.72 -9.73 -74.12
CA PRO A 16 93.04 -9.97 -75.40
C PRO A 16 92.04 -11.13 -75.37
N SER A 17 92.20 -12.09 -74.45
CA SER A 17 91.26 -13.21 -74.26
C SER A 17 89.84 -12.78 -73.90
N LEU A 18 89.67 -11.61 -73.26
CA LEU A 18 88.35 -11.07 -72.92
C LEU A 18 87.54 -10.66 -74.14
N ILE A 19 88.20 -10.32 -75.25
CA ILE A 19 87.53 -10.01 -76.53
C ILE A 19 87.38 -11.29 -77.36
N ASN A 20 88.42 -12.13 -77.38
CA ASN A 20 88.47 -13.28 -78.28
C ASN A 20 87.65 -14.48 -77.79
N CYS A 21 87.45 -14.64 -76.47
CA CYS A 21 86.81 -15.82 -75.88
C CYS A 21 85.45 -15.50 -75.23
N CYS A 22 84.98 -14.24 -75.28
CA CYS A 22 83.69 -13.84 -74.72
C CYS A 22 82.82 -13.20 -75.80
N THR A 23 81.50 -13.38 -75.68
CA THR A 23 80.52 -12.67 -76.50
C THR A 23 80.25 -11.29 -75.91
N ILE A 24 80.30 -10.26 -76.74
CA ILE A 24 80.01 -8.88 -76.32
C ILE A 24 78.53 -8.61 -76.54
N ASP A 25 77.82 -8.31 -75.46
CA ASP A 25 76.44 -7.84 -75.49
C ASP A 25 76.39 -6.36 -75.11
N TRP A 26 75.76 -5.54 -75.95
CA TRP A 26 75.71 -4.08 -75.82
C TRP A 26 74.36 -3.63 -75.26
N PHE A 27 74.39 -3.04 -74.07
CA PHE A 27 73.20 -2.43 -73.48
C PHE A 27 73.07 -0.98 -73.95
N HIS A 28 72.03 -0.72 -74.73
CA HIS A 28 71.67 0.62 -75.16
C HIS A 28 70.83 1.36 -74.12
N VAL A 29 70.85 2.68 -74.21
CA VAL A 29 69.89 3.53 -73.48
C VAL A 29 68.48 3.19 -73.94
N TRP A 30 67.52 3.22 -73.02
CA TRP A 30 66.14 2.90 -73.34
C TRP A 30 65.56 3.90 -74.37
N PRO A 31 64.94 3.41 -75.46
CA PRO A 31 64.21 4.26 -76.40
C PRO A 31 62.92 4.79 -75.79
N GLU A 32 62.33 5.80 -76.44
CA GLU A 32 61.08 6.44 -76.02
C GLU A 32 59.95 5.41 -75.78
N ASP A 33 59.77 4.49 -76.73
CA ASP A 33 58.74 3.45 -76.67
C ASP A 33 58.90 2.55 -75.43
N ALA A 34 60.15 2.23 -75.07
CA ALA A 34 60.42 1.42 -73.88
C ALA A 34 60.09 2.17 -72.59
N LEU A 35 60.35 3.48 -72.53
CA LEU A 35 60.00 4.32 -71.37
C LEU A 35 58.47 4.38 -71.17
N GLU A 36 57.71 4.46 -72.26
CA GLU A 36 56.25 4.46 -72.24
C GLU A 36 55.69 3.10 -71.82
N MET A 37 56.20 2.00 -72.38
CA MET A 37 55.79 0.64 -72.00
C MET A 37 56.04 0.36 -70.52
N VAL A 38 57.21 0.75 -70.00
CA VAL A 38 57.56 0.58 -68.59
C VAL A 38 56.63 1.43 -67.72
N ALA A 39 56.43 2.71 -68.04
CA ALA A 39 55.51 3.55 -67.27
C ALA A 39 54.07 2.99 -67.27
N ASN A 40 53.56 2.54 -68.42
CA ASN A 40 52.26 1.87 -68.53
C ASN A 40 52.16 0.65 -67.60
N LYS A 41 53.21 -0.19 -67.58
CA LYS A 41 53.24 -1.39 -66.71
C LYS A 41 53.22 -1.04 -65.22
N TYR A 42 53.92 0.01 -64.80
CA TYR A 42 53.97 0.43 -63.39
C TYR A 42 52.70 1.15 -62.93
N PHE A 43 51.99 1.80 -63.86
CA PHE A 43 50.68 2.41 -63.64
C PHE A 43 49.51 1.43 -63.74
N GLU A 44 49.77 0.18 -64.11
CA GLU A 44 48.79 -0.90 -63.99
C GLU A 44 48.32 -1.04 -62.52
N GLY A 45 47.01 -1.15 -62.32
CA GLY A 45 46.38 -1.20 -61.00
C GLY A 45 46.19 0.15 -60.29
N ILE A 46 46.60 1.29 -60.87
CA ILE A 46 46.24 2.62 -60.37
C ILE A 46 44.97 3.10 -61.09
N GLU A 47 43.96 3.49 -60.33
CA GLU A 47 42.76 4.11 -60.89
C GLU A 47 43.08 5.53 -61.38
N PHE A 48 42.85 5.80 -62.66
CA PHE A 48 42.96 7.13 -63.25
C PHE A 48 41.60 7.52 -63.83
N ALA A 49 41.31 8.82 -63.87
CA ALA A 49 40.21 9.30 -64.69
C ALA A 49 40.56 9.13 -66.18
N GLU A 50 39.53 9.13 -67.02
CA GLU A 50 39.65 8.94 -68.46
C GLU A 50 40.68 9.92 -69.08
N ASN A 51 41.53 9.44 -69.98
CA ASN A 51 42.61 10.18 -70.67
C ASN A 51 43.78 10.71 -69.81
N ILE A 52 43.71 10.65 -68.47
CA ILE A 52 44.82 11.11 -67.60
C ILE A 52 45.98 10.11 -67.58
N ARG A 53 45.69 8.82 -67.72
CA ARG A 53 46.70 7.76 -67.69
C ARG A 53 47.73 7.93 -68.80
N GLU A 54 47.28 8.05 -70.05
CA GLU A 54 48.13 8.23 -71.22
C GLU A 54 48.97 9.50 -71.08
N SER A 55 48.33 10.61 -70.69
CA SER A 55 49.01 11.89 -70.42
C SER A 55 50.11 11.75 -69.35
N SER A 56 49.87 10.97 -68.29
CA SER A 56 50.85 10.74 -67.22
C SER A 56 52.04 9.90 -67.69
N VAL A 57 51.80 8.93 -68.57
CA VAL A 57 52.85 8.11 -69.19
C VAL A 57 53.74 8.95 -70.09
N THR A 58 53.14 9.76 -70.97
CA THR A 58 53.87 10.70 -71.82
C THR A 58 54.68 11.70 -70.99
N LEU A 59 54.13 12.15 -69.86
CA LEU A 59 54.83 13.06 -68.96
C LEU A 59 56.03 12.41 -68.27
N CYS A 60 55.91 11.15 -67.81
CA CYS A 60 57.03 10.40 -67.24
C CYS A 60 58.17 10.25 -68.26
N LYS A 61 57.85 9.90 -69.51
CA LYS A 61 58.84 9.88 -70.61
C LYS A 61 59.53 11.23 -70.75
N TYR A 62 58.74 12.29 -70.90
CA TYR A 62 59.26 13.65 -71.08
C TYR A 62 60.19 14.09 -69.95
N PHE A 63 59.87 13.79 -68.69
CA PHE A 63 60.73 14.11 -67.56
C PHE A 63 62.07 13.37 -67.63
N HIS A 64 62.08 12.09 -67.95
CA HIS A 64 63.32 11.33 -68.06
C HIS A 64 64.22 11.86 -69.19
N GLU A 65 63.64 12.11 -70.36
CA GLU A 65 64.37 12.62 -71.53
C GLU A 65 64.88 14.05 -71.33
N SER A 66 64.06 14.91 -70.73
CA SER A 66 64.45 16.29 -70.43
C SER A 66 65.63 16.34 -69.46
N VAL A 67 65.63 15.50 -68.42
CA VAL A 67 66.75 15.39 -67.47
C VAL A 67 67.99 14.81 -68.15
N ARG A 68 67.84 13.86 -69.08
CA ARG A 68 68.96 13.34 -69.89
C ARG A 68 69.60 14.45 -70.73
N LYS A 69 68.80 15.22 -71.49
CA LYS A 69 69.28 16.36 -72.29
C LYS A 69 69.91 17.44 -71.40
N LEU A 70 69.35 17.66 -70.21
CA LEU A 70 69.90 18.62 -69.25
C LEU A 70 71.24 18.15 -68.67
N ALA A 71 71.41 16.84 -68.43
CA ALA A 71 72.67 16.27 -67.95
C ALA A 71 73.79 16.44 -68.98
N GLU A 72 73.50 16.28 -70.28
CA GLU A 72 74.44 16.59 -71.37
C GLU A 72 74.84 18.05 -71.36
N LYS A 73 73.86 18.97 -71.31
CA LYS A 73 74.12 20.42 -71.21
C LYS A 73 74.92 20.79 -69.95
N PHE A 74 74.66 20.12 -68.83
CA PHE A 74 75.36 20.34 -67.57
C PHE A 74 76.85 19.96 -67.69
N LEU A 75 77.14 18.86 -68.40
CA LEU A 75 78.51 18.47 -68.71
C LEU A 75 79.19 19.47 -69.65
N GLU A 76 78.50 19.97 -70.67
CA GLU A 76 79.06 20.94 -71.61
C GLU A 76 79.45 22.26 -70.93
N VAL A 77 78.56 22.80 -70.10
CA VAL A 77 78.73 24.12 -69.48
C VAL A 77 79.64 24.08 -68.26
N LEU A 78 79.41 23.12 -67.35
CA LEU A 78 80.08 23.09 -66.05
C LEU A 78 81.14 22.01 -65.93
N ARG A 79 81.35 21.19 -66.98
CA ARG A 79 82.32 20.08 -67.00
C ARG A 79 82.15 19.10 -65.84
N ARG A 80 80.90 18.95 -65.35
CA ARG A 80 80.53 18.00 -64.29
C ARG A 80 79.61 16.93 -64.86
N HIS A 81 79.94 15.67 -64.61
CA HIS A 81 79.10 14.54 -65.02
C HIS A 81 77.91 14.37 -64.07
N SER A 82 76.71 14.24 -64.65
CA SER A 82 75.50 13.76 -63.97
C SER A 82 75.00 12.53 -64.71
N TYR A 83 74.83 11.41 -64.01
CA TYR A 83 74.43 10.16 -64.63
C TYR A 83 72.93 9.95 -64.46
N VAL A 84 72.23 9.78 -65.58
CA VAL A 84 70.81 9.45 -65.61
C VAL A 84 70.68 7.97 -65.97
N THR A 85 70.22 7.16 -65.01
CA THR A 85 70.07 5.71 -65.18
C THR A 85 68.59 5.31 -65.25
N PRO A 86 68.27 4.16 -65.87
CA PRO A 86 66.91 3.61 -65.83
C PRO A 86 66.40 3.36 -64.40
N THR A 87 67.29 3.08 -63.44
CA THR A 87 66.89 2.93 -62.03
C THR A 87 66.31 4.23 -61.45
N SER A 88 66.89 5.39 -61.76
CA SER A 88 66.34 6.69 -61.34
C SER A 88 64.97 6.98 -61.96
N TYR A 89 64.71 6.47 -63.18
CA TYR A 89 63.38 6.55 -63.81
C TYR A 89 62.33 5.72 -63.05
N LEU A 90 62.68 4.47 -62.72
CA LEU A 90 61.80 3.59 -61.96
C LEU A 90 61.52 4.16 -60.56
N GLU A 91 62.53 4.69 -59.88
CA GLU A 91 62.37 5.36 -58.58
C GLU A 91 61.45 6.58 -58.66
N MET A 92 61.53 7.38 -59.72
CA MET A 92 60.63 8.50 -59.95
C MET A 92 59.17 8.03 -60.07
N ILE A 93 58.90 6.98 -60.86
CA ILE A 93 57.55 6.42 -61.04
C ILE A 93 57.01 5.85 -59.72
N LEU A 94 57.84 5.10 -58.99
CA LEU A 94 57.46 4.53 -57.69
C LEU A 94 57.16 5.63 -56.65
N THR A 95 57.96 6.69 -56.64
CA THR A 95 57.76 7.84 -55.75
C THR A 95 56.45 8.56 -56.10
N PHE A 96 56.17 8.76 -57.39
CA PHE A 96 54.90 9.32 -57.86
C PHE A 96 53.71 8.46 -57.42
N LYS A 97 53.77 7.14 -57.61
CA LYS A 97 52.73 6.21 -57.16
C LYS A 97 52.46 6.30 -55.66
N LYS A 98 53.53 6.34 -54.85
CA LYS A 98 53.44 6.50 -53.40
C LYS A 98 52.80 7.83 -53.00
N LEU A 99 53.24 8.93 -53.60
CA LEU A 99 52.73 10.27 -53.31
C LEU A 99 51.26 10.41 -53.71
N LEU A 100 50.88 9.89 -54.88
CA LEU A 100 49.50 9.89 -55.37
C LEU A 100 48.59 9.15 -54.40
N HIS A 101 49.01 7.98 -53.92
CA HIS A 101 48.24 7.23 -52.94
C HIS A 101 48.08 8.01 -51.63
N GLN A 102 49.17 8.56 -51.08
CA GLN A 102 49.14 9.36 -49.85
C GLN A 102 48.22 10.58 -49.96
N LYS A 103 48.27 11.30 -51.09
CA LYS A 103 47.41 12.48 -51.29
C LYS A 103 45.95 12.12 -51.50
N ARG A 104 45.67 11.01 -52.19
CA ARG A 104 44.29 10.51 -52.32
C ARG A 104 43.70 10.08 -51.00
N THR A 105 44.46 9.39 -50.16
CA THR A 105 43.98 8.97 -48.84
C THR A 105 43.74 10.18 -47.94
N GLU A 106 44.67 11.14 -47.88
CA GLU A 106 44.52 12.40 -47.14
C GLU A 106 43.27 13.18 -47.57
N LEU A 107 43.04 13.34 -48.88
CA LEU A 107 41.85 14.04 -49.37
C LEU A 107 40.57 13.26 -49.11
N THR A 108 40.62 11.93 -49.21
CA THR A 108 39.44 11.08 -48.96
C THR A 108 39.05 11.08 -47.49
N THR A 109 40.02 11.03 -46.57
CA THR A 109 39.73 11.13 -45.13
C THR A 109 39.15 12.49 -44.76
N MET A 110 39.71 13.58 -45.32
CA MET A 110 39.17 14.93 -45.11
C MET A 110 37.74 15.06 -45.66
N ARG A 111 37.49 14.57 -46.88
CA ARG A 111 36.14 14.52 -47.47
C ARG A 111 35.17 13.78 -46.56
N ASN A 112 35.53 12.56 -46.13
CA ASN A 112 34.67 11.74 -45.29
C ASN A 112 34.35 12.42 -43.96
N ARG A 113 35.32 13.11 -43.35
CA ARG A 113 35.09 13.92 -42.15
C ARG A 113 34.03 15.00 -42.38
N TYR A 114 34.09 15.72 -43.50
CA TYR A 114 33.07 16.73 -43.83
C TYR A 114 31.69 16.11 -44.08
N LEU A 115 31.65 14.98 -44.79
CA LEU A 115 30.39 14.26 -45.05
C LEU A 115 29.73 13.81 -43.74
N THR A 116 30.49 13.21 -42.83
CA THR A 116 29.97 12.83 -41.50
C THR A 116 29.54 14.07 -40.70
N GLY A 117 30.29 15.17 -40.78
CA GLY A 117 29.90 16.42 -40.13
C GLY A 117 28.56 16.96 -40.65
N LEU A 118 28.37 16.95 -41.98
CA LEU A 118 27.13 17.37 -42.63
C LEU A 118 25.95 16.50 -42.20
N GLU A 119 26.14 15.18 -42.19
CA GLU A 119 25.13 14.21 -41.75
C GLU A 119 24.70 14.46 -40.29
N LYS A 120 25.65 14.75 -39.40
CA LYS A 120 25.34 15.09 -38.00
C LYS A 120 24.59 16.41 -37.86
N LEU A 121 24.93 17.41 -38.67
CA LEU A 121 24.22 18.69 -38.68
C LEU A 121 22.79 18.52 -39.21
N GLU A 122 22.59 17.75 -40.27
CA GLU A 122 21.27 17.42 -40.81
C GLU A 122 20.42 16.67 -39.78
N PHE A 123 20.99 15.66 -39.11
CA PHE A 123 20.33 14.94 -38.02
C PHE A 123 19.89 15.89 -36.90
N ALA A 124 20.80 16.75 -36.42
CA ALA A 124 20.48 17.71 -35.37
C ALA A 124 19.40 18.72 -35.81
N ALA A 125 19.44 19.20 -37.05
CA ALA A 125 18.43 20.09 -37.60
C ALA A 125 17.04 19.43 -37.64
N ASN A 126 16.97 18.16 -38.03
CA ASN A 126 15.73 17.38 -38.04
C ASN A 126 15.16 17.18 -36.62
N GLU A 127 16.00 16.84 -35.65
CA GLU A 127 15.57 16.67 -34.25
C GLU A 127 15.09 17.99 -33.63
N VAL A 128 15.78 19.09 -33.89
CA VAL A 128 15.32 20.44 -33.47
C VAL A 128 13.99 20.79 -34.13
N GLY A 129 13.80 20.45 -35.41
CA GLY A 129 12.53 20.63 -36.10
C GLY A 129 11.37 19.88 -35.44
N LYS A 130 11.58 18.61 -35.06
CA LYS A 130 10.59 17.81 -34.31
C LYS A 130 10.25 18.44 -32.96
N MET A 131 11.28 18.80 -32.18
CA MET A 131 11.10 19.42 -30.87
C MET A 131 10.32 20.75 -30.96
N GLN A 132 10.57 21.57 -31.99
CA GLN A 132 9.82 22.81 -32.19
C GLN A 132 8.33 22.57 -32.50
N ILE A 133 8.01 21.50 -33.24
CA ILE A 133 6.62 21.12 -33.50
C ILE A 133 5.96 20.64 -32.20
N GLU A 134 6.63 19.78 -31.43
CA GLU A 134 6.13 19.30 -30.14
C GLU A 134 5.89 20.46 -29.16
N LEU A 135 6.83 21.39 -29.03
CA LEU A 135 6.67 22.58 -28.19
C LEU A 135 5.48 23.44 -28.63
N ARG A 136 5.31 23.66 -29.94
CA ARG A 136 4.17 24.41 -30.48
C ARG A 136 2.84 23.74 -30.15
N ASN A 137 2.79 22.40 -30.19
CA ASN A 137 1.58 21.63 -29.89
C ASN A 137 1.29 21.55 -28.38
N LEU A 138 2.32 21.49 -27.54
CA LEU A 138 2.18 21.42 -26.08
C LEU A 138 1.85 22.78 -25.45
N GLN A 139 2.28 23.89 -26.06
CA GLN A 139 2.02 25.23 -25.53
C GLN A 139 0.53 25.55 -25.27
N PRO A 140 -0.42 25.32 -26.20
CA PRO A 140 -1.84 25.56 -25.92
C PRO A 140 -2.39 24.63 -24.82
N LEU A 141 -1.97 23.35 -24.83
CA LEU A 141 -2.38 22.38 -23.81
C LEU A 141 -1.91 22.79 -22.41
N LEU A 142 -0.70 23.36 -22.29
CA LEU A 142 -0.18 23.87 -21.03
C LEU A 142 -1.00 25.05 -20.50
N ILE A 143 -1.40 25.96 -21.39
CA ILE A 143 -2.24 27.11 -21.02
C ILE A 143 -3.62 26.62 -20.56
N GLU A 144 -4.25 25.70 -21.30
CA GLU A 144 -5.54 25.12 -20.93
C GLU A 144 -5.47 24.43 -19.57
N THR A 145 -4.52 23.50 -19.39
CA THR A 145 -4.34 22.78 -18.12
C THR A 145 -4.00 23.72 -16.95
N SER A 146 -3.19 24.76 -17.16
CA SER A 146 -2.94 25.79 -16.14
C SER A 146 -4.23 26.48 -15.71
N THR A 147 -5.08 26.87 -16.67
CA THR A 147 -6.36 27.53 -16.36
C THR A 147 -7.34 26.60 -15.65
N GLU A 148 -7.31 25.30 -15.96
CA GLU A 148 -8.10 24.29 -15.25
C GLU A 148 -7.61 24.07 -13.82
N THR A 149 -6.28 24.03 -13.61
CA THR A 149 -5.70 23.92 -12.27
C THR A 149 -6.03 25.14 -11.42
N ASP A 150 -5.99 26.35 -11.99
CA ASP A 150 -6.36 27.58 -11.27
C ASP A 150 -7.84 27.56 -10.84
N LYS A 151 -8.73 27.10 -11.73
CA LYS A 151 -10.16 26.93 -11.40
C LYS A 151 -10.37 25.90 -10.30
N LEU A 152 -9.63 24.79 -10.32
CA LEU A 152 -9.72 23.75 -9.29
C LEU A 152 -9.20 24.27 -7.94
N LEU A 153 -8.08 25.00 -7.93
CA LEU A 153 -7.56 25.64 -6.72
C LEU A 153 -8.57 26.60 -6.10
N HIS A 154 -9.27 27.40 -6.91
CA HIS A 154 -10.34 28.26 -6.43
C HIS A 154 -11.50 27.48 -5.79
N LYS A 155 -11.92 26.35 -6.40
CA LYS A 155 -12.96 25.49 -5.82
C LYS A 155 -12.52 24.85 -4.50
N ILE A 156 -11.30 24.31 -4.45
CA ILE A 156 -10.74 23.72 -3.22
C ILE A 156 -10.68 24.76 -2.10
N ALA A 157 -10.28 25.99 -2.41
CA ALA A 157 -10.28 27.08 -1.43
C ALA A 157 -11.68 27.35 -0.87
N GLN A 158 -12.72 27.38 -1.71
CA GLN A 158 -14.11 27.54 -1.26
C GLN A 158 -14.59 26.36 -0.40
N GLU A 159 -14.38 25.12 -0.88
CA GLU A 159 -14.79 23.91 -0.18
C GLU A 159 -14.07 23.75 1.17
N SER A 160 -12.80 24.19 1.28
CA SER A 160 -12.05 24.12 2.54
C SER A 160 -12.68 24.95 3.66
N VAL A 161 -13.29 26.09 3.33
CA VAL A 161 -14.01 26.93 4.31
C VAL A 161 -15.27 26.22 4.80
N GLU A 162 -16.02 25.58 3.91
CA GLU A 162 -17.21 24.80 4.28
C GLU A 162 -16.85 23.58 5.15
N VAL A 163 -15.74 22.90 4.83
CA VAL A 163 -15.27 21.73 5.58
C VAL A 163 -14.83 22.13 6.99
N GLU A 164 -14.09 23.22 7.17
CA GLU A 164 -13.65 23.64 8.50
C GLU A 164 -14.85 24.07 9.37
N ALA A 165 -15.83 24.77 8.80
CA ALA A 165 -17.07 25.11 9.50
C ALA A 165 -17.85 23.85 9.95
N GLN A 166 -17.94 22.83 9.10
CA GLN A 166 -18.60 21.58 9.46
C GLN A 166 -17.81 20.79 10.52
N ARG A 167 -16.48 20.87 10.50
CA ARG A 167 -15.60 20.22 11.49
C ARG A 167 -15.81 20.78 12.89
N GLU A 168 -15.94 22.09 13.03
CA GLU A 168 -16.22 22.73 14.32
C GLU A 168 -17.54 22.26 14.93
N ILE A 169 -18.60 22.13 14.11
CA ILE A 169 -19.91 21.63 14.55
C ILE A 169 -19.79 20.19 15.06
N VAL A 170 -19.15 19.30 14.29
CA VAL A 170 -18.99 17.89 14.68
C VAL A 170 -18.15 17.74 15.95
N ALA A 171 -17.10 18.55 16.12
CA ALA A 171 -16.29 18.54 17.34
C ALA A 171 -17.09 18.98 18.58
N SER A 172 -17.99 19.96 18.43
CA SER A 172 -18.89 20.37 19.51
C SER A 172 -19.85 19.25 19.90
N ASP A 173 -20.49 18.59 18.92
CA ASP A 173 -21.45 17.51 19.16
C ASP A 173 -20.76 16.27 19.79
N GLU A 174 -19.52 15.97 19.39
CA GLU A 174 -18.73 14.89 19.98
C GLU A 174 -18.44 15.13 21.46
N MET A 175 -18.11 16.36 21.86
CA MET A 175 -17.89 16.69 23.27
C MET A 175 -19.16 16.47 24.10
N ILE A 176 -20.33 16.85 23.58
CA ILE A 176 -21.62 16.68 24.26
C ILE A 176 -21.95 15.18 24.42
N ALA A 177 -21.75 14.38 23.38
CA ALA A 177 -21.98 12.93 23.42
C ALA A 177 -21.01 12.21 24.38
N ASN A 178 -19.76 12.64 24.46
CA ASN A 178 -18.80 12.06 25.41
C ASN A 178 -19.17 12.37 26.86
N GLN A 179 -19.69 13.57 27.14
CA GLN A 179 -20.19 13.92 28.48
C GLN A 179 -21.42 13.09 28.86
N SER A 180 -22.40 12.96 27.96
CA SER A 180 -23.60 12.14 28.21
C SER A 180 -23.28 10.65 28.34
N ALA A 181 -22.28 10.15 27.61
CA ALA A 181 -21.78 8.79 27.74
C ALA A 181 -21.14 8.54 29.11
N SER A 182 -20.34 9.49 29.60
CA SER A 182 -19.72 9.41 30.92
C SER A 182 -20.78 9.41 32.04
N ILE A 183 -21.82 10.22 31.91
CA ILE A 183 -22.93 10.26 32.88
C ILE A 183 -23.71 8.94 32.89
N SER A 184 -24.07 8.42 31.72
CA SER A 184 -24.79 7.14 31.60
C SER A 184 -23.98 5.98 32.17
N LYS A 185 -22.67 5.96 31.91
CA LYS A 185 -21.76 4.95 32.43
C LYS A 185 -21.62 5.02 33.95
N ALA A 186 -21.47 6.21 34.52
CA ALA A 186 -21.39 6.37 35.97
C ALA A 186 -22.67 5.87 36.68
N ILE A 187 -23.85 6.19 36.14
CA ILE A 187 -25.14 5.72 36.68
C ILE A 187 -25.25 4.20 36.56
N LYS A 188 -24.77 3.62 35.46
CA LYS A 188 -24.75 2.17 35.23
C LYS A 188 -23.84 1.44 36.20
N ASP A 189 -22.61 1.91 36.37
CA ASP A 189 -21.63 1.32 37.28
C ASP A 189 -22.16 1.35 38.73
N GLU A 190 -22.86 2.42 39.13
CA GLU A 190 -23.51 2.52 40.45
C GLU A 190 -24.67 1.52 40.61
N CYS A 191 -25.52 1.36 39.58
CA CYS A 191 -26.62 0.38 39.60
C CYS A 191 -26.11 -1.07 39.67
N GLU A 192 -25.07 -1.39 38.91
CA GLU A 192 -24.48 -2.73 38.86
C GLU A 192 -23.79 -3.06 40.19
N SER A 193 -23.12 -2.10 40.82
CA SER A 193 -22.53 -2.26 42.15
C SER A 193 -23.57 -2.58 43.22
N ASP A 194 -24.68 -1.83 43.27
CA ASP A 194 -25.76 -2.06 44.25
C ASP A 194 -26.44 -3.42 44.03
N LEU A 195 -26.65 -3.83 42.78
CA LEU A 195 -27.22 -5.14 42.44
C LEU A 195 -26.28 -6.30 42.77
N ALA A 196 -24.96 -6.10 42.62
CA ALA A 196 -23.95 -7.12 42.90
C ALA A 196 -23.91 -7.56 44.37
N GLU A 197 -24.40 -6.73 45.31
CA GLU A 197 -24.50 -7.10 46.72
C GLU A 197 -25.66 -8.09 47.00
N ALA A 198 -26.80 -7.92 46.33
CA ALA A 198 -28.01 -8.72 46.59
C ALA A 198 -28.13 -9.99 45.74
N MET A 199 -27.68 -9.95 44.48
CA MET A 199 -27.75 -11.09 43.55
C MET A 199 -27.07 -12.38 44.05
N PRO A 200 -25.86 -12.37 44.66
CA PRO A 200 -25.23 -13.61 45.11
C PRO A 200 -25.99 -14.24 46.28
N ILE A 201 -26.56 -13.42 47.17
CA ILE A 201 -27.34 -13.88 48.32
C ILE A 201 -28.64 -14.54 47.84
N LEU A 202 -29.27 -13.98 46.82
CA LEU A 202 -30.47 -14.55 46.21
C LEU A 202 -30.18 -15.86 45.47
N ASN A 203 -29.10 -15.92 44.70
CA ASN A 203 -28.69 -17.11 43.97
C ASN A 203 -28.28 -18.26 44.93
N ASP A 204 -27.62 -17.95 46.04
CA ASP A 204 -27.29 -18.93 47.09
C ASP A 204 -28.54 -19.52 47.76
N ALA A 205 -29.58 -18.69 47.92
CA ALA A 205 -30.85 -19.16 48.46
C ALA A 205 -31.65 -20.00 47.45
N LEU A 206 -31.65 -19.64 46.17
CA LEU A 206 -32.28 -20.45 45.11
C LEU A 206 -31.58 -21.80 44.92
N SER A 207 -30.25 -21.82 44.97
CA SER A 207 -29.48 -23.08 44.93
C SER A 207 -29.77 -23.96 46.15
N SER A 208 -29.96 -23.35 47.33
CA SER A 208 -30.40 -24.06 48.54
C SER A 208 -31.79 -24.70 48.34
N LEU A 209 -32.72 -24.05 47.64
CA LEU A 209 -34.02 -24.64 47.29
C LEU A 209 -33.92 -25.78 46.26
N ASP A 210 -32.95 -25.74 45.35
CA ASP A 210 -32.69 -26.83 44.39
C ASP A 210 -32.19 -28.12 45.07
N THR A 211 -31.53 -28.01 46.21
CA THR A 211 -31.05 -29.17 46.99
C THR A 211 -32.15 -29.90 47.76
N LEU A 212 -33.34 -29.30 47.90
CA LEU A 212 -34.48 -29.87 48.64
C LEU A 212 -35.16 -30.97 47.82
N LYS A 213 -35.30 -32.16 48.40
CA LYS A 213 -36.03 -33.28 47.78
C LYS A 213 -37.45 -33.37 48.33
N GLN A 214 -38.36 -33.94 47.53
CA GLN A 214 -39.75 -34.18 47.94
C GLN A 214 -39.85 -35.04 49.22
N SER A 215 -38.87 -35.93 49.46
CA SER A 215 -38.76 -36.71 50.70
C SER A 215 -38.65 -35.83 51.94
N ASP A 216 -37.90 -34.73 51.87
CA ASP A 216 -37.63 -33.89 53.02
C ASP A 216 -38.86 -33.03 53.38
N ILE A 217 -39.67 -32.68 52.38
CA ILE A 217 -40.99 -32.05 52.55
C ILE A 217 -41.99 -33.02 53.20
N THR A 218 -41.98 -34.31 52.80
CA THR A 218 -42.84 -35.31 53.43
C THR A 218 -42.48 -35.57 54.89
N LEU A 219 -41.20 -35.45 55.27
CA LEU A 219 -40.75 -35.55 56.66
C LEU A 219 -41.33 -34.43 57.52
N VAL A 220 -41.25 -33.17 57.06
CA VAL A 220 -41.84 -32.01 57.77
C VAL A 220 -43.36 -32.16 57.90
N LYS A 221 -44.04 -32.66 56.85
CA LYS A 221 -45.49 -32.93 56.87
C LYS A 221 -45.90 -34.01 57.89
N SER A 222 -45.05 -35.00 58.13
CA SER A 222 -45.37 -36.14 59.02
C SER A 222 -45.28 -35.81 60.52
N MET A 223 -44.77 -34.63 60.88
CA MET A 223 -44.63 -34.20 62.27
C MET A 223 -45.99 -33.81 62.86
N LYS A 224 -46.51 -34.63 63.79
CA LYS A 224 -47.79 -34.36 64.49
C LYS A 224 -47.74 -33.11 65.38
N ASN A 225 -46.59 -32.85 66.02
CA ASN A 225 -46.31 -31.67 66.84
C ASN A 225 -44.91 -31.11 66.46
N PRO A 226 -44.80 -30.20 65.49
CA PRO A 226 -43.50 -29.68 65.07
C PRO A 226 -42.89 -28.74 66.12
N PRO A 227 -41.55 -28.66 66.22
CA PRO A 227 -40.84 -27.67 67.04
C PRO A 227 -41.25 -26.23 66.67
N ASN A 228 -41.19 -25.31 67.64
CA ASN A 228 -41.61 -23.92 67.45
C ASN A 228 -40.89 -23.24 66.27
N VAL A 229 -39.60 -23.53 66.09
CA VAL A 229 -38.76 -23.03 64.99
C VAL A 229 -39.29 -23.45 63.61
N VAL A 230 -39.80 -24.68 63.47
CA VAL A 230 -40.37 -25.18 62.21
C VAL A 230 -41.73 -24.53 61.93
N LYS A 231 -42.54 -24.27 62.97
CA LYS A 231 -43.80 -23.55 62.83
C LYS A 231 -43.57 -22.12 62.33
N LEU A 232 -42.59 -21.41 62.89
CA LEU A 232 -42.23 -20.04 62.48
C LEU A 232 -41.77 -19.95 61.03
N VAL A 233 -40.95 -20.90 60.56
CA VAL A 233 -40.51 -20.93 59.15
C VAL A 233 -41.67 -21.21 58.19
N MET A 234 -42.52 -22.18 58.52
CA MET A 234 -43.68 -22.52 57.68
C MET A 234 -44.74 -21.43 57.66
N GLU A 235 -44.92 -20.74 58.77
CA GLU A 235 -45.76 -19.55 58.89
C GLU A 235 -45.23 -18.41 58.00
N ALA A 236 -43.93 -18.11 58.05
CA ALA A 236 -43.31 -17.11 57.20
C ALA A 236 -43.41 -17.45 55.70
N VAL A 237 -43.30 -18.73 55.32
CA VAL A 237 -43.52 -19.20 53.93
C VAL A 237 -44.98 -19.01 53.50
N CYS A 238 -45.95 -19.31 54.37
CA CYS A 238 -47.37 -19.11 54.06
C CYS A 238 -47.71 -17.62 53.88
N ILE A 239 -47.09 -16.75 54.68
CA ILE A 239 -47.24 -15.30 54.54
C ILE A 239 -46.65 -14.82 53.21
N MET A 240 -45.48 -15.33 52.80
CA MET A 240 -44.86 -15.01 51.50
C MET A 240 -45.71 -15.44 50.30
N LEU A 241 -46.36 -16.61 50.38
CA LEU A 241 -47.25 -17.13 49.35
C LEU A 241 -48.69 -16.61 49.47
N ASN A 242 -48.96 -15.69 50.40
CA ASN A 242 -50.24 -15.04 50.63
C ASN A 242 -51.39 -16.02 50.96
N GLU A 243 -51.08 -17.10 51.67
CA GLU A 243 -52.08 -18.06 52.17
C GLU A 243 -52.73 -17.57 53.47
N LYS A 244 -54.05 -17.76 53.57
CA LYS A 244 -54.82 -17.29 54.73
C LYS A 244 -54.62 -18.23 55.93
N ALA A 245 -54.44 -17.66 57.12
CA ALA A 245 -54.35 -18.40 58.37
C ALA A 245 -55.70 -19.05 58.74
N ASP A 246 -55.65 -20.22 59.38
CA ASP A 246 -56.83 -20.81 60.01
C ASP A 246 -56.96 -20.24 61.44
N ARG A 247 -58.13 -19.68 61.81
CA ARG A 247 -58.34 -19.12 63.16
C ARG A 247 -58.78 -20.24 64.11
N LYS A 248 -57.96 -20.53 65.12
CA LYS A 248 -58.31 -21.49 66.19
C LYS A 248 -58.24 -20.83 67.57
N PRO A 249 -59.14 -21.19 68.50
CA PRO A 249 -59.03 -20.77 69.89
C PRO A 249 -57.89 -21.53 70.57
N ASP A 250 -56.94 -20.83 71.16
CA ASP A 250 -55.89 -21.45 71.97
C ASP A 250 -56.44 -21.78 73.37
N GLY A 251 -55.78 -22.67 74.11
CA GLY A 251 -56.21 -23.19 75.42
C GLY A 251 -56.44 -22.15 76.53
N THR A 252 -56.30 -20.85 76.23
CA THR A 252 -56.56 -19.69 77.10
C THR A 252 -57.65 -18.75 76.57
N GLY A 253 -58.43 -19.17 75.56
CA GLY A 253 -59.61 -18.45 75.06
C GLY A 253 -59.33 -17.25 74.14
N ARG A 254 -58.06 -17.03 73.73
CA ARG A 254 -57.69 -16.04 72.71
C ARG A 254 -57.67 -16.70 71.32
N MET A 255 -58.22 -16.01 70.32
CA MET A 255 -58.17 -16.45 68.92
C MET A 255 -56.78 -16.18 68.36
N ILE A 256 -56.01 -17.24 68.10
CA ILE A 256 -54.68 -17.16 67.49
C ILE A 256 -54.79 -17.57 66.02
N GLU A 257 -54.03 -16.89 65.16
CA GLU A 257 -53.89 -17.25 63.75
C GLU A 257 -52.93 -18.45 63.66
N ASP A 258 -53.48 -19.65 63.44
CA ASP A 258 -52.69 -20.88 63.31
C ASP A 258 -52.38 -21.13 61.83
N TYR A 259 -51.14 -20.88 61.44
CA TYR A 259 -50.66 -21.08 60.07
C TYR A 259 -50.25 -22.53 59.78
N TRP A 260 -50.24 -23.44 60.77
CA TRP A 260 -49.81 -24.83 60.57
C TRP A 260 -50.80 -25.63 59.70
N GLY A 261 -52.12 -25.42 59.88
CA GLY A 261 -53.15 -26.06 59.06
C GLY A 261 -53.04 -25.71 57.55
N PRO A 262 -52.95 -24.42 57.19
CA PRO A 262 -52.68 -23.97 55.83
C PRO A 262 -51.31 -24.42 55.30
N SER A 263 -50.27 -24.43 56.14
CA SER A 263 -48.94 -24.93 55.79
C SER A 263 -48.95 -26.39 55.35
N LEU A 264 -49.74 -27.25 56.01
CA LEU A 264 -49.88 -28.66 55.62
C LEU A 264 -50.59 -28.84 54.27
N LYS A 265 -51.55 -27.98 53.94
CA LYS A 265 -52.21 -27.96 52.62
C LYS A 265 -51.21 -27.54 51.53
N LEU A 266 -50.40 -26.54 51.82
CA LEU A 266 -49.36 -26.02 50.94
C LEU A 266 -48.23 -27.04 50.69
N LEU A 267 -47.74 -27.72 51.74
CA LEU A 267 -46.76 -28.81 51.64
C LEU A 267 -47.32 -30.08 50.95
N SER A 268 -48.64 -30.17 50.77
CA SER A 268 -49.28 -31.28 50.06
C SER A 268 -49.33 -31.06 48.54
N ASP A 269 -49.04 -29.84 48.07
CA ASP A 269 -48.97 -29.56 46.63
C ASP A 269 -47.64 -30.06 46.06
N LEU A 270 -47.72 -30.89 45.01
CA LEU A 270 -46.57 -31.40 44.28
C LEU A 270 -45.78 -30.28 43.56
N LYS A 271 -46.43 -29.15 43.25
CA LYS A 271 -45.79 -27.99 42.60
C LYS A 271 -45.25 -26.95 43.57
N PHE A 272 -45.23 -27.23 44.87
CA PHE A 272 -44.81 -26.26 45.89
C PHE A 272 -43.40 -25.70 45.67
N LEU A 273 -42.41 -26.56 45.37
CA LEU A 273 -41.04 -26.11 45.09
C LEU A 273 -40.95 -25.26 43.82
N ASP A 274 -41.71 -25.61 42.77
CA ASP A 274 -41.75 -24.83 41.52
C ASP A 274 -42.36 -23.44 41.73
N ARG A 275 -43.33 -23.31 42.65
CA ARG A 275 -43.91 -22.01 43.03
C ARG A 275 -42.90 -21.12 43.77
N LEU A 276 -42.00 -21.71 44.57
CA LEU A 276 -40.95 -20.96 45.27
C LEU A 276 -39.86 -20.46 44.31
N LYS A 277 -39.48 -21.30 43.33
CA LYS A 277 -38.48 -20.94 42.32
C LYS A 277 -38.97 -19.88 41.34
N ASN A 278 -40.24 -19.99 40.93
CA ASN A 278 -40.88 -19.04 40.00
C ASN A 278 -41.59 -17.88 40.72
N TYR A 279 -41.28 -17.63 41.99
CA TYR A 279 -41.91 -16.55 42.74
C TYR A 279 -41.52 -15.19 42.13
N PRO A 280 -42.47 -14.25 41.93
CA PRO A 280 -42.17 -12.94 41.36
C PRO A 280 -41.39 -12.08 42.37
N ILE A 281 -40.06 -12.13 42.26
CA ILE A 281 -39.11 -11.48 43.18
C ILE A 281 -39.18 -9.95 43.11
N ASP A 282 -39.48 -9.39 41.93
CA ASP A 282 -39.52 -7.94 41.70
C ASP A 282 -40.86 -7.27 42.06
N ASN A 283 -41.93 -8.05 42.31
CA ASN A 283 -43.28 -7.53 42.54
C ASN A 283 -43.91 -8.08 43.83
N ILE A 284 -43.22 -7.92 44.94
CA ILE A 284 -43.68 -8.37 46.26
C ILE A 284 -44.51 -7.27 46.92
N SER A 285 -45.69 -7.62 47.45
CA SER A 285 -46.54 -6.65 48.16
C SER A 285 -45.85 -6.13 49.42
N ILE A 286 -45.83 -4.80 49.59
CA ILE A 286 -45.25 -4.10 50.76
C ILE A 286 -45.85 -4.63 52.07
N ASN A 287 -47.12 -5.00 52.06
CA ASN A 287 -47.83 -5.52 53.24
C ASN A 287 -47.31 -6.90 53.69
N ILE A 288 -46.88 -7.74 52.76
CA ILE A 288 -46.34 -9.08 53.04
C ILE A 288 -44.93 -8.95 53.63
N MET A 289 -44.07 -8.14 52.98
CA MET A 289 -42.70 -7.94 53.43
C MET A 289 -42.63 -7.22 54.79
N LYS A 290 -43.55 -6.29 55.06
CA LYS A 290 -43.65 -5.60 56.36
C LYS A 290 -43.95 -6.58 57.49
N LYS A 291 -44.90 -7.50 57.32
CA LYS A 291 -45.19 -8.56 58.31
C LYS A 291 -43.97 -9.45 58.59
N ILE A 292 -43.15 -9.73 57.58
CA ILE A 292 -41.98 -10.58 57.72
C ILE A 292 -40.83 -9.87 58.46
N ARG A 293 -40.63 -8.58 58.15
CA ARG A 293 -39.67 -7.71 58.86
C ARG A 293 -40.03 -7.45 60.30
N ASP A 294 -41.30 -7.23 60.59
CA ASP A 294 -41.74 -6.86 61.93
C ASP A 294 -41.79 -8.09 62.86
N ASN A 295 -42.17 -9.26 62.34
CA ASN A 295 -42.48 -10.43 63.18
C ASN A 295 -41.47 -11.59 63.13
N TYR A 296 -40.63 -11.73 62.09
CA TYR A 296 -39.79 -12.94 61.93
C TYR A 296 -38.30 -12.66 61.78
N ILE A 297 -37.89 -11.66 60.97
CA ILE A 297 -36.48 -11.31 60.77
C ILE A 297 -35.72 -10.91 62.06
N PRO A 298 -36.30 -10.18 63.03
CA PRO A 298 -35.61 -9.80 64.27
C PRO A 298 -35.60 -10.91 65.34
N ASN A 299 -36.34 -12.01 65.15
CA ASN A 299 -36.38 -13.10 66.13
C ASN A 299 -35.10 -13.94 66.05
N THR A 300 -34.46 -14.15 67.19
CA THR A 300 -33.25 -14.99 67.30
C THR A 300 -33.47 -16.43 66.87
N ASP A 301 -34.72 -16.91 66.92
CA ASP A 301 -35.09 -18.28 66.52
C ASP A 301 -35.22 -18.45 64.99
N PHE A 302 -35.17 -17.37 64.21
CA PHE A 302 -35.30 -17.34 62.74
C PHE A 302 -33.93 -17.20 62.05
N ASP A 303 -32.92 -17.94 62.51
CA ASP A 303 -31.60 -18.04 61.89
C ASP A 303 -31.47 -19.40 61.18
N PRO A 304 -31.05 -19.45 59.90
CA PRO A 304 -30.76 -20.70 59.19
C PRO A 304 -29.92 -21.70 59.97
N LYS A 305 -28.96 -21.25 60.81
CA LYS A 305 -28.10 -22.13 61.61
C LYS A 305 -28.87 -22.84 62.74
N ILE A 306 -29.86 -22.18 63.34
CA ILE A 306 -30.69 -22.74 64.41
C ILE A 306 -31.77 -23.65 63.81
N VAL A 307 -32.37 -23.21 62.70
CA VAL A 307 -33.38 -23.98 61.95
C VAL A 307 -32.81 -25.29 61.43
N ARG A 308 -31.54 -25.31 61.00
CA ARG A 308 -30.84 -26.53 60.54
C ARG A 308 -30.85 -27.66 61.57
N ASN A 309 -30.78 -27.35 62.86
CA ASN A 309 -30.78 -28.36 63.93
C ASN A 309 -32.15 -29.06 64.07
N ALA A 310 -33.23 -28.40 63.64
CA ALA A 310 -34.57 -28.97 63.61
C ALA A 310 -34.87 -29.69 62.29
N SER A 311 -34.53 -29.07 61.15
CA SER A 311 -34.69 -29.66 59.83
C SER A 311 -33.83 -28.96 58.78
N THR A 312 -33.08 -29.74 58.00
CA THR A 312 -32.32 -29.24 56.83
C THR A 312 -33.24 -28.68 55.75
N ALA A 313 -34.47 -29.18 55.62
CA ALA A 313 -35.44 -28.67 54.66
C ALA A 313 -35.93 -27.25 55.02
N CYS A 314 -36.08 -27.00 56.33
CA CYS A 314 -36.49 -25.69 56.82
C CYS A 314 -35.35 -24.67 56.75
N GLU A 315 -34.09 -25.10 56.74
CA GLU A 315 -32.92 -24.21 56.54
C GLU A 315 -32.97 -23.53 55.16
N GLY A 316 -33.21 -24.29 54.08
CA GLY A 316 -33.30 -23.75 52.72
C GLY A 316 -34.44 -22.74 52.56
N LEU A 317 -35.60 -23.02 53.17
CA LEU A 317 -36.76 -22.12 53.18
C LEU A 317 -36.48 -20.84 53.99
N CYS A 318 -35.77 -20.93 55.11
CA CYS A 318 -35.38 -19.78 55.92
C CYS A 318 -34.37 -18.88 55.18
N LYS A 319 -33.34 -19.47 54.53
CA LYS A 319 -32.38 -18.73 53.68
C LYS A 319 -33.07 -17.99 52.54
N TRP A 320 -34.05 -18.62 51.90
CA TRP A 320 -34.85 -18.02 50.83
C TRP A 320 -35.62 -16.78 51.29
N ILE A 321 -36.29 -16.82 52.45
CA ILE A 321 -37.01 -15.66 52.97
C ILE A 321 -36.06 -14.51 53.32
N ILE A 322 -34.91 -14.80 53.93
CA ILE A 322 -33.91 -13.80 54.28
C ILE A 322 -33.27 -13.16 53.03
N ALA A 323 -33.01 -13.95 52.00
CA ALA A 323 -32.47 -13.46 50.74
C ALA A 323 -33.48 -12.55 50.00
N LEU A 324 -34.78 -12.90 50.05
CA LEU A 324 -35.84 -12.09 49.48
C LEU A 324 -36.02 -10.73 50.19
N ASP A 325 -35.85 -10.68 51.51
CA ASP A 325 -35.86 -9.40 52.23
C ASP A 325 -34.69 -8.49 51.81
N LYS A 326 -33.48 -9.05 51.72
CA LYS A 326 -32.29 -8.30 51.31
C LYS A 326 -32.41 -7.81 49.87
N TYR A 327 -32.92 -8.65 48.97
CA TYR A 327 -33.19 -8.27 47.58
C TYR A 327 -34.26 -7.18 47.49
N ASP A 328 -35.38 -7.25 48.23
CA ASP A 328 -36.43 -6.20 48.20
C ASP A 328 -35.91 -4.82 48.67
N LYS A 329 -34.99 -4.78 49.64
CA LYS A 329 -34.34 -3.52 50.06
C LYS A 329 -33.51 -2.91 48.94
N VAL A 330 -32.68 -3.73 48.30
CA VAL A 330 -31.81 -3.30 47.20
C VAL A 330 -32.64 -2.95 45.96
N ALA A 331 -33.65 -3.75 45.61
CA ALA A 331 -34.54 -3.51 44.49
C ALA A 331 -35.26 -2.15 44.58
N LYS A 332 -35.66 -1.72 45.79
CA LYS A 332 -36.26 -0.39 46.01
C LYS A 332 -35.29 0.77 45.82
N ILE A 333 -34.02 0.59 46.14
CA ILE A 333 -32.96 1.59 45.92
C ILE A 333 -32.58 1.65 44.43
N VAL A 334 -32.53 0.49 43.79
CA VAL A 334 -32.11 0.34 42.39
C VAL A 334 -33.22 0.69 41.40
N ALA A 335 -34.51 0.51 41.74
CA ALA A 335 -35.64 0.84 40.86
C ALA A 335 -35.61 2.28 40.29
N PRO A 336 -35.47 3.35 41.10
CA PRO A 336 -35.36 4.71 40.56
C PRO A 336 -34.05 4.94 39.81
N LYS A 337 -32.97 4.22 40.13
CA LYS A 337 -31.70 4.32 39.41
C LYS A 337 -31.78 3.65 38.04
N LYS A 338 -32.48 2.52 37.90
CA LYS A 338 -32.79 1.85 36.63
C LYS A 338 -33.64 2.72 35.70
N GLU A 339 -34.62 3.44 36.24
CA GLU A 339 -35.41 4.38 35.44
C GLU A 339 -34.56 5.56 34.95
N LYS A 340 -33.72 6.14 35.82
CA LYS A 340 -32.78 7.20 35.44
C LYS A 340 -31.75 6.72 34.41
N LEU A 341 -31.26 5.50 34.55
CA LEU A 341 -30.36 4.86 33.58
C LEU A 341 -31.04 4.69 32.22
N ALA A 342 -32.29 4.22 32.18
CA ALA A 342 -33.03 4.06 30.94
C ALA A 342 -33.24 5.40 30.21
N ILE A 343 -33.49 6.49 30.95
CA ILE A 343 -33.60 7.83 30.39
C ILE A 343 -32.24 8.29 29.84
N ALA A 344 -31.16 8.20 30.62
CA ALA A 344 -29.82 8.60 30.20
C ALA A 344 -29.32 7.81 28.98
N GLU A 345 -29.55 6.49 28.94
CA GLU A 345 -29.22 5.64 27.79
C GLU A 345 -30.06 5.99 26.55
N SER A 346 -31.32 6.39 26.72
CA SER A 346 -32.16 6.84 25.60
C SER A 346 -31.68 8.16 25.01
N GLU A 347 -31.29 9.11 25.85
CA GLU A 347 -30.72 10.41 25.43
C GLU A 347 -29.38 10.22 24.72
N LEU A 348 -28.50 9.38 25.28
CA LEU A 348 -27.23 9.00 24.66
C LEU A 348 -27.46 8.37 23.28
N LYS A 349 -28.43 7.46 23.15
CA LYS A 349 -28.74 6.78 21.89
C LYS A 349 -29.20 7.77 20.81
N VAL A 350 -29.98 8.79 21.17
CA VAL A 350 -30.40 9.85 20.23
C VAL A 350 -29.19 10.67 19.78
N GLN A 351 -28.32 11.09 20.71
CA GLN A 351 -27.12 11.87 20.38
C GLN A 351 -26.14 11.09 19.50
N VAL A 352 -25.88 9.82 19.83
CA VAL A 352 -25.03 8.93 19.02
C VAL A 352 -25.65 8.67 17.64
N CYS A 353 -26.97 8.48 17.54
CA CYS A 353 -27.65 8.33 16.26
C CYS A 353 -27.52 9.58 15.39
N TYR A 354 -27.66 10.77 15.99
CA TYR A 354 -27.48 12.05 15.28
C TYR A 354 -26.06 12.20 14.72
N ILE A 355 -25.04 11.92 15.53
CA ILE A 355 -23.63 11.95 15.09
C ILE A 355 -23.37 10.91 14.00
N ILE A 356 -23.89 9.68 14.12
CA ILE A 356 -23.76 8.64 13.08
C ILE A 356 -24.40 9.09 11.77
N VAL A 357 -25.59 9.71 11.82
CA VAL A 357 -26.24 10.25 10.62
C VAL A 357 -25.38 11.35 9.98
N ILE A 358 -24.82 12.27 10.77
CA ILE A 358 -23.90 13.31 10.27
C ILE A 358 -22.66 12.67 9.63
N ILE A 359 -22.02 11.70 10.30
CA ILE A 359 -20.85 10.99 9.79
C ILE A 359 -21.18 10.27 8.49
N ILE A 360 -22.33 9.59 8.40
CA ILE A 360 -22.77 8.92 7.16
C ILE A 360 -22.98 9.94 6.05
N ILE A 361 -23.61 11.08 6.33
CA ILE A 361 -23.79 12.17 5.34
C ILE A 361 -22.42 12.68 4.87
N ILE A 362 -21.47 12.90 5.79
CA ILE A 362 -20.11 13.33 5.47
C ILE A 362 -19.39 12.28 4.62
N ILE A 363 -19.44 11.00 4.99
CA ILE A 363 -18.84 9.89 4.24
C ILE A 363 -19.46 9.79 2.84
N ILE A 364 -20.78 9.91 2.71
CA ILE A 364 -21.47 9.91 1.41
C ILE A 364 -21.03 11.11 0.57
N LYS A 365 -20.91 12.31 1.17
CA LYS A 365 -20.47 13.52 0.47
C LYS A 365 -19.00 13.41 0.03
N LEU A 366 -18.11 12.88 0.87
CA LEU A 366 -16.71 12.57 0.54
C LEU A 366 -16.59 11.48 -0.53
N ALA A 367 -17.41 10.44 -0.49
CA ALA A 367 -17.41 9.38 -1.48
C ALA A 367 -17.92 9.89 -2.84
N LEU A 368 -18.97 10.71 -2.86
CA LEU A 368 -19.44 11.39 -4.07
C LEU A 368 -18.39 12.35 -4.63
N HIS A 369 -17.73 13.13 -3.77
CA HIS A 369 -16.68 14.04 -4.19
C HIS A 369 -15.45 13.28 -4.75
N ASN A 370 -14.99 12.22 -4.08
CA ASN A 370 -13.91 11.37 -4.59
C ASN A 370 -14.30 10.65 -5.88
N PHE A 371 -15.55 10.21 -6.02
CA PHE A 371 -16.04 9.61 -7.25
C PHE A 371 -16.08 10.63 -8.40
N LEU A 372 -16.57 11.85 -8.15
CA LEU A 372 -16.54 12.94 -9.11
C LEU A 372 -15.11 13.33 -9.50
N CYS A 373 -14.21 13.47 -8.52
CA CYS A 373 -12.78 13.74 -8.74
C CYS A 373 -12.09 12.61 -9.53
N TYR A 374 -12.40 11.35 -9.23
CA TYR A 374 -11.88 10.18 -9.96
C TYR A 374 -12.36 10.19 -11.42
N VAL A 375 -13.64 10.46 -11.65
CA VAL A 375 -14.20 10.59 -13.01
C VAL A 375 -13.55 11.78 -13.74
N THR A 376 -13.37 12.94 -13.11
CA THR A 376 -12.72 14.08 -13.76
C THR A 376 -11.22 13.89 -13.99
N LEU A 377 -10.48 13.27 -13.07
CA LEU A 377 -9.02 13.09 -13.22
C LEU A 377 -8.65 11.94 -14.16
N ILE A 378 -9.51 10.93 -14.32
CA ILE A 378 -9.20 9.72 -15.10
C ILE A 378 -9.93 9.69 -16.43
N HIS A 379 -11.19 10.16 -16.53
CA HIS A 379 -11.87 10.19 -17.83
C HIS A 379 -11.42 11.33 -18.74
N PHE A 380 -11.03 12.49 -18.22
CA PHE A 380 -10.60 13.62 -19.06
C PHE A 380 -9.31 13.34 -19.87
N PRO A 381 -8.25 12.74 -19.30
CA PRO A 381 -7.08 12.34 -20.08
C PRO A 381 -7.36 11.16 -21.03
N ILE A 382 -8.22 10.20 -20.65
CA ILE A 382 -8.52 9.03 -21.49
C ILE A 382 -9.38 9.42 -22.70
N LEU A 383 -10.35 10.32 -22.55
CA LEU A 383 -11.13 10.87 -23.67
C LEU A 383 -10.27 11.72 -24.60
N ASN A 384 -9.33 12.53 -24.09
CA ASN A 384 -8.41 13.29 -24.93
C ASN A 384 -7.45 12.37 -25.72
N THR A 385 -6.95 11.30 -25.10
CA THR A 385 -6.11 10.29 -25.79
C THR A 385 -6.90 9.52 -26.86
N LEU A 386 -8.18 9.22 -26.63
CA LEU A 386 -9.05 8.55 -27.60
C LEU A 386 -9.49 9.47 -28.75
N TYR A 387 -9.71 10.77 -28.48
CA TYR A 387 -10.02 11.76 -29.52
C TYR A 387 -8.82 11.96 -30.46
N PHE A 388 -7.60 12.07 -29.92
CA PHE A 388 -6.37 12.15 -30.72
C PHE A 388 -6.09 10.89 -31.56
N LYS A 389 -6.48 9.71 -31.06
CA LYS A 389 -6.32 8.44 -31.81
C LYS A 389 -7.36 8.24 -32.92
N LYS A 390 -8.50 8.95 -32.87
CA LYS A 390 -9.54 8.93 -33.92
C LYS A 390 -9.31 9.96 -35.03
N MET A 391 -8.47 10.98 -34.79
CA MET A 391 -8.07 11.99 -35.78
C MET A 391 -6.78 11.62 -36.55
N SER A 392 -6.15 10.49 -36.23
CA SER A 392 -4.91 9.99 -36.85
C SER A 392 -5.10 8.76 -37.76
N VAL A 393 -6.35 8.46 -38.14
CA VAL A 393 -6.74 7.54 -39.23
C VAL A 393 -7.56 8.34 -40.22
#